data_AF-A0A2D6MGG8-F1
#
_entry.id   AF-A0A2D6MGG8-F1
#
_cell.length_a   1.000
_cell.length_b   1.000
_cell.length_c   1.000
_cell.angle_alpha   90.00
_cell.angle_beta   90.00
_cell.angle_gamma   90.00
#
_symmetry.space_group_name_H-M   'P 1'
#
loop_
_entity.id
_entity.type
_entity.pdbx_description
1 polymer ?
#
loop_
_entity_poly.entity_id
_entity_poly.type
_entity_poly.pdbx_seq_one_letter_code
_entity_poly.pdbx_strand_id
1 'polypeptide(L)'
;MANIFETLNPGTDVTTTRTLLHEAIPLTGSIVSGTYTDKTTTGEENIKNYSHGMFQSVYDYPYLSSSANHIFDLTVGYSDNSDLSSSANVQNAKKINMYNELALVCLGTDVTGAIEQFENDLVIADDNNLMKEMFFVNFSRLLVKDSIKKGTFSLVIGTGSWSDPFGVPTSCQTITDSPSASATQGTAEGQTGDWAPLYVTTPAYQTGSVGAIFYNLGIAALTGAVFTSPPGQGNPINHEFLKNNGIHQGISGTFTNVPISAACDGFRHRIQNISFNNTTEINSAIYFCRAPATKFNYSSNPTYTIGSKIRVKEEATSMPRAYVTTVGLYNASNELLAVAKLSEPLRKDPNNELTLRVRLDY
;
A
#
# COMPACT_ATOMS: atom_id res chain seq x y z
N MET A 1 -44.63 -1.32 -24.04
CA MET A 1 -45.07 -0.79 -22.73
C MET A 1 -44.48 0.59 -22.56
N ALA A 2 -45.24 1.55 -22.02
CA ALA A 2 -44.71 2.89 -21.77
C ALA A 2 -43.71 2.82 -20.60
N ASN A 3 -42.42 3.02 -20.88
CA ASN A 3 -41.42 3.23 -19.85
C ASN A 3 -41.40 4.73 -19.56
N ILE A 4 -41.89 5.14 -18.39
CA ILE A 4 -41.74 6.52 -17.93
C ILE A 4 -40.47 6.58 -17.12
N PHE A 5 -39.56 7.46 -17.53
CA PHE A 5 -38.31 7.72 -16.83
C PHE A 5 -38.46 8.99 -15.99
N GLU A 6 -37.84 9.00 -14.82
CA GLU A 6 -37.61 10.25 -14.08
C GLU A 6 -36.18 10.71 -14.35
N THR A 7 -36.02 11.97 -14.76
CA THR A 7 -34.70 12.56 -14.92
C THR A 7 -34.10 12.83 -13.55
N LEU A 8 -32.92 12.29 -13.28
CA LEU A 8 -32.15 12.59 -12.09
C LEU A 8 -31.59 14.02 -12.21
N ASN A 9 -31.75 14.83 -11.17
CA ASN A 9 -31.06 16.11 -11.09
C ASN A 9 -29.66 15.90 -10.47
N PRO A 10 -28.56 16.13 -11.21
CA PRO A 10 -27.21 15.90 -10.70
C PRO A 10 -26.89 16.68 -9.42
N GLY A 11 -27.49 17.85 -9.21
CA GLY A 11 -27.21 18.72 -8.06
C GLY A 11 -27.90 18.31 -6.76
N THR A 12 -28.96 17.49 -6.83
CA THR A 12 -29.78 17.14 -5.64
C THR A 12 -29.99 15.64 -5.46
N ASP A 13 -29.85 14.86 -6.53
CA ASP A 13 -30.18 13.43 -6.55
C ASP A 13 -28.95 12.55 -6.75
N VAL A 14 -27.78 13.15 -6.94
CA VAL A 14 -26.51 12.43 -7.05
C VAL A 14 -25.57 12.95 -5.97
N THR A 15 -24.97 12.04 -5.22
CA THR A 15 -23.91 12.37 -4.26
C THR A 15 -22.80 11.35 -4.41
N THR A 16 -21.60 11.84 -4.70
CA THR A 16 -20.40 11.01 -4.74
C THR A 16 -19.73 11.03 -3.38
N THR A 17 -19.36 9.85 -2.88
CA THR A 17 -18.63 9.70 -1.61
C THR A 17 -17.42 8.80 -1.85
N ARG A 18 -16.26 9.19 -1.33
CA ARG A 18 -15.07 8.35 -1.27
C ARG A 18 -14.94 7.81 0.15
N THR A 19 -14.86 6.50 0.28
CA THR A 19 -14.64 5.84 1.57
C THR A 19 -13.27 5.18 1.56
N LEU A 20 -12.48 5.42 2.60
CA LEU A 20 -11.20 4.75 2.80
C LEU A 20 -11.42 3.57 3.74
N LEU A 21 -11.13 2.37 3.26
CA LEU A 21 -11.10 1.16 4.07
C LEU A 21 -9.64 0.85 4.44
N HIS A 22 -9.42 0.42 5.68
CA HIS A 22 -8.10 0.07 6.17
C HIS A 22 -8.08 -1.37 6.68
N GLU A 23 -7.10 -2.14 6.23
CA GLU A 23 -6.81 -3.49 6.72
C GLU A 23 -5.41 -3.51 7.33
N ALA A 24 -5.27 -4.19 8.47
CA ALA A 24 -3.97 -4.36 9.12
C ALA A 24 -3.18 -5.48 8.45
N ILE A 25 -1.94 -5.17 8.04
CA ILE A 25 -1.02 -6.09 7.39
C ILE A 25 0.17 -6.35 8.32
N PRO A 26 0.16 -7.46 9.08
CA PRO A 26 1.32 -7.91 9.84
C PRO A 26 2.17 -8.88 8.99
N LEU A 27 3.45 -8.55 8.82
CA LEU A 27 4.45 -9.39 8.17
C LEU A 27 5.51 -9.81 9.21
N THR A 28 5.33 -11.00 9.77
CA THR A 28 6.21 -11.52 10.82
C THR A 28 7.55 -11.96 10.25
N GLY A 29 8.61 -11.79 11.04
CA GLY A 29 9.99 -12.17 10.68
C GLY A 29 10.12 -13.63 10.27
N SER A 30 9.22 -14.51 10.72
CA SER A 30 9.15 -15.90 10.27
C SER A 30 8.95 -16.02 8.75
N ILE A 31 8.13 -15.17 8.13
CA ILE A 31 7.94 -15.17 6.67
C ILE A 31 9.16 -14.55 5.98
N VAL A 32 9.82 -13.61 6.65
CA VAL A 32 10.98 -12.87 6.11
C VAL A 32 12.26 -13.69 6.13
N SER A 33 12.47 -14.54 7.14
CA SER A 33 13.60 -15.47 7.22
C SER A 33 13.31 -16.67 8.14
N GLY A 34 13.98 -17.79 7.87
CA GLY A 34 14.16 -18.93 8.76
C GLY A 34 13.08 -20.01 8.70
N THR A 35 11.90 -19.72 8.15
CA THR A 35 10.78 -20.68 8.16
C THR A 35 10.90 -21.77 7.09
N TYR A 36 11.11 -21.41 5.83
CA TYR A 36 11.20 -22.36 4.73
C TYR A 36 12.64 -22.74 4.43
N THR A 37 13.38 -23.14 5.46
CA THR A 37 14.77 -23.59 5.29
C THR A 37 14.79 -24.97 4.66
N ASP A 38 15.46 -25.10 3.51
CA ASP A 38 15.78 -26.41 2.97
C ASP A 38 16.80 -27.06 3.92
N LYS A 39 16.56 -28.32 4.31
CA LYS A 39 17.48 -29.06 5.18
C LYS A 39 18.72 -29.58 4.44
N THR A 40 18.73 -29.47 3.11
CA THR A 40 19.77 -30.00 2.23
C THR A 40 20.62 -28.91 1.56
N THR A 41 20.09 -27.69 1.44
CA THR A 41 20.82 -26.50 0.97
C THR A 41 20.74 -25.40 2.02
N THR A 42 21.71 -24.48 2.06
CA THR A 42 21.66 -23.30 2.96
C THR A 42 20.65 -22.24 2.50
N GLY A 43 19.69 -22.61 1.64
CA GLY A 43 18.74 -21.71 1.01
C GLY A 43 17.36 -21.75 1.64
N GLU A 44 16.63 -20.65 1.52
CA GLU A 44 15.22 -20.56 1.91
C GLU A 44 14.33 -20.69 0.68
N GLU A 45 13.40 -21.64 0.70
CA GLU A 45 12.57 -21.99 -0.47
C GLU A 45 11.54 -20.93 -0.82
N ASN A 46 11.23 -20.00 0.09
CA ASN A 46 10.33 -18.87 -0.14
C ASN A 46 11.06 -17.61 -0.63
N ILE A 47 12.39 -17.67 -0.76
CA ILE A 47 13.23 -16.55 -1.18
C ILE A 47 13.74 -16.81 -2.59
N LYS A 48 13.41 -15.91 -3.51
CA LYS A 48 13.81 -16.02 -4.91
C LYS A 48 14.93 -15.04 -5.23
N ASN A 49 16.10 -15.60 -5.53
CA ASN A 49 17.22 -14.87 -6.11
C ASN A 49 17.20 -15.00 -7.63
N TYR A 50 17.26 -13.86 -8.32
CA TYR A 50 17.26 -13.83 -9.79
C TYR A 50 18.68 -13.88 -10.35
N SER A 51 18.82 -14.40 -11.57
CA SER A 51 20.11 -14.51 -12.27
C SER A 51 20.79 -13.16 -12.51
N HIS A 52 20.01 -12.08 -12.68
CA HIS A 52 20.55 -10.73 -12.80
C HIS A 52 21.13 -10.19 -11.48
N GLY A 53 20.73 -10.74 -10.33
CA GLY A 53 21.29 -10.43 -9.00
C GLY A 53 21.14 -8.97 -8.59
N MET A 54 20.01 -8.34 -8.92
CA MET A 54 19.74 -6.92 -8.64
C MET A 54 18.73 -6.70 -7.51
N PHE A 55 17.90 -7.69 -7.23
CA PHE A 55 16.97 -7.70 -6.10
C PHE A 55 16.65 -9.16 -5.73
N GLN A 56 15.98 -9.32 -4.60
CA GLN A 56 15.52 -10.59 -4.06
C GLN A 56 14.04 -10.47 -3.73
N SER A 57 13.23 -11.47 -4.11
CA SER A 57 11.80 -11.48 -3.80
C SER A 57 11.48 -12.41 -2.63
N VAL A 58 10.59 -11.97 -1.75
CA VAL A 58 10.07 -12.75 -0.62
C VAL A 58 8.64 -13.17 -0.89
N TYR A 59 8.36 -14.46 -0.70
CA TYR A 59 7.04 -15.06 -0.85
C TYR A 59 6.51 -15.59 0.49
N ASP A 60 5.18 -15.69 0.62
CA ASP A 60 4.51 -16.28 1.78
C ASP A 60 4.67 -17.80 1.88
N TYR A 61 4.92 -18.45 0.75
CA TYR A 61 5.16 -19.89 0.59
C TYR A 61 6.39 -20.13 -0.30
N PRO A 62 6.89 -21.38 -0.41
CA PRO A 62 7.93 -21.72 -1.36
C PRO A 62 7.59 -21.20 -2.76
N TYR A 63 8.49 -20.44 -3.39
CA TYR A 63 8.15 -19.65 -4.60
C TYR A 63 7.81 -20.50 -5.84
N LEU A 64 8.08 -21.80 -5.81
CA LEU A 64 7.68 -22.77 -6.84
C LEU A 64 6.26 -23.31 -6.63
N SER A 65 5.65 -23.04 -5.47
CA SER A 65 4.27 -23.41 -5.17
C SER A 65 3.29 -22.52 -5.96
N SER A 66 2.24 -23.13 -6.50
CA SER A 66 1.15 -22.40 -7.18
C SER A 66 0.39 -21.45 -6.27
N SER A 67 0.48 -21.65 -4.95
CA SER A 67 -0.20 -20.84 -3.94
C SER A 67 0.68 -19.73 -3.37
N ALA A 68 1.92 -19.60 -3.84
CA ALA A 68 2.85 -18.59 -3.34
C ALA A 68 2.50 -17.21 -3.89
N ASN A 69 2.26 -16.28 -2.99
CA ASN A 69 2.06 -14.86 -3.29
C ASN A 69 3.35 -14.09 -3.03
N HIS A 70 3.65 -13.17 -3.94
CA HIS A 70 4.75 -12.23 -3.76
C HIS A 70 4.37 -11.17 -2.72
N ILE A 71 5.22 -11.02 -1.69
CA ILE A 71 4.98 -10.15 -0.55
C ILE A 71 5.73 -8.83 -0.71
N PHE A 72 7.05 -8.90 -0.93
CA PHE A 72 7.87 -7.72 -1.22
C PHE A 72 9.18 -8.11 -1.91
N ASP A 73 9.81 -7.11 -2.53
CA ASP A 73 11.18 -7.19 -3.04
C ASP A 73 12.14 -6.43 -2.14
N LEU A 74 13.36 -6.94 -2.04
CA LEU A 74 14.48 -6.31 -1.35
C LEU A 74 15.61 -6.03 -2.32
N THR A 75 16.22 -4.86 -2.16
CA THR A 75 17.48 -4.54 -2.81
C THR A 75 18.30 -3.60 -1.94
N VAL A 76 19.57 -3.44 -2.29
CA VAL A 76 20.50 -2.53 -1.64
C VAL A 76 21.23 -1.73 -2.69
N GLY A 77 21.49 -0.46 -2.39
CA GLY A 77 22.20 0.45 -3.27
C GLY A 77 22.92 1.53 -2.49
N TYR A 78 23.83 2.21 -3.17
CA TYR A 78 24.40 3.45 -2.66
C TYR A 78 24.60 4.47 -3.78
N SER A 79 24.58 5.74 -3.39
CA SER A 79 24.90 6.88 -4.25
C SER A 79 26.33 6.77 -4.79
N ASP A 80 26.55 7.32 -5.98
CA ASP A 80 27.89 7.53 -6.54
C ASP A 80 28.75 8.49 -5.70
N ASN A 81 28.11 9.37 -4.91
CA ASN A 81 28.74 10.27 -3.94
C ASN A 81 29.06 9.62 -2.58
N SER A 82 28.81 8.32 -2.42
CA SER A 82 29.22 7.54 -1.23
C SER A 82 30.72 7.31 -1.23
N ASP A 83 31.35 7.35 -0.06
CA ASP A 83 32.75 6.92 0.10
C ASP A 83 32.95 5.42 -0.23
N LEU A 84 31.86 4.67 -0.32
CA LEU A 84 31.82 3.26 -0.70
C LEU A 84 31.68 3.03 -2.22
N SER A 85 31.59 4.07 -3.07
CA SER A 85 31.29 3.93 -4.51
C SER A 85 32.48 3.48 -5.39
N SER A 86 33.49 2.84 -4.78
CA SER A 86 34.72 2.40 -5.45
C SER A 86 34.52 1.27 -6.46
N SER A 87 35.16 1.38 -7.63
CA SER A 87 35.09 0.39 -8.72
C SER A 87 35.61 -1.01 -8.34
N ALA A 88 36.38 -1.15 -7.27
CA ALA A 88 36.88 -2.43 -6.78
C ALA A 88 35.81 -3.26 -6.05
N ASN A 89 34.66 -2.67 -5.72
CA ASN A 89 33.63 -3.31 -4.93
C ASN A 89 32.79 -4.31 -5.72
N VAL A 90 32.30 -5.34 -5.02
CA VAL A 90 31.48 -6.40 -5.60
C VAL A 90 30.14 -5.80 -6.05
N GLN A 91 29.86 -5.93 -7.35
CA GLN A 91 28.67 -5.39 -8.00
C GLN A 91 28.49 -3.86 -7.85
N ASN A 92 29.58 -3.09 -7.83
CA ASN A 92 29.54 -1.62 -7.66
C ASN A 92 28.54 -0.92 -8.60
N ALA A 93 28.70 -1.12 -9.92
CA ALA A 93 27.76 -0.55 -10.91
C ALA A 93 26.30 -1.03 -10.69
N LYS A 94 26.15 -2.28 -10.25
CA LYS A 94 24.92 -2.91 -9.72
C LYS A 94 24.19 -1.97 -8.75
N LYS A 95 24.89 -1.67 -7.66
CA LYS A 95 24.38 -0.97 -6.48
C LYS A 95 24.13 0.51 -6.74
N ILE A 96 24.99 1.16 -7.52
CA ILE A 96 24.79 2.54 -7.95
C ILE A 96 23.54 2.65 -8.82
N ASN A 97 23.37 1.76 -9.79
CA ASN A 97 22.18 1.78 -10.66
C ASN A 97 20.90 1.53 -9.86
N MET A 98 20.91 0.62 -8.88
CA MET A 98 19.74 0.36 -8.03
C MET A 98 19.36 1.54 -7.15
N TYR A 99 20.35 2.23 -6.57
CA TYR A 99 20.09 3.47 -5.84
C TYR A 99 19.48 4.53 -6.75
N ASN A 100 20.08 4.77 -7.91
CA ASN A 100 19.64 5.81 -8.85
C ASN A 100 18.25 5.52 -9.44
N GLU A 101 17.94 4.26 -9.75
CA GLU A 101 16.62 3.88 -10.27
C GLU A 101 15.52 4.10 -9.22
N LEU A 102 15.76 3.70 -7.97
CA LEU A 102 14.79 3.88 -6.89
C LEU A 102 14.66 5.35 -6.46
N ALA A 103 15.76 6.10 -6.48
CA ALA A 103 15.76 7.53 -6.28
C ALA A 103 14.90 8.23 -7.35
N LEU A 104 15.09 7.90 -8.64
CA LEU A 104 14.29 8.45 -9.73
C LEU A 104 12.80 8.09 -9.63
N VAL A 105 12.47 6.85 -9.23
CA VAL A 105 11.07 6.41 -9.06
C VAL A 105 10.42 7.13 -7.87
N CYS A 106 11.13 7.29 -6.76
CA CYS A 106 10.55 7.82 -5.52
C CYS A 106 10.54 9.35 -5.46
N LEU A 107 11.62 10.00 -5.88
CA LEU A 107 11.88 11.43 -5.70
C LEU A 107 11.84 12.21 -7.01
N GLY A 108 12.18 11.56 -8.13
CA GLY A 108 12.21 12.19 -9.45
C GLY A 108 13.56 12.86 -9.75
N THR A 109 13.50 13.99 -10.45
CA THR A 109 14.68 14.78 -10.82
C THR A 109 14.56 16.20 -10.28
N ASP A 110 15.69 16.80 -9.97
CA ASP A 110 15.78 18.20 -9.58
C ASP A 110 15.47 19.15 -10.77
N VAL A 111 15.55 20.46 -10.51
CA VAL A 111 15.38 21.49 -11.55
C VAL A 111 16.47 21.50 -12.63
N THR A 112 17.62 20.85 -12.38
CA THR A 112 18.75 20.75 -13.32
C THR A 112 18.71 19.48 -14.17
N GLY A 113 17.83 18.53 -13.84
CA GLY A 113 17.71 17.22 -14.48
C GLY A 113 18.61 16.14 -13.88
N ALA A 114 19.25 16.42 -12.74
CA ALA A 114 19.96 15.44 -11.93
C ALA A 114 18.97 14.58 -11.12
N ILE A 115 19.36 13.35 -10.79
CA ILE A 115 18.55 12.47 -9.97
C ILE A 115 18.61 12.96 -8.53
N GLU A 116 17.44 13.14 -7.95
CA GLU A 116 17.28 13.61 -6.59
C GLU A 116 17.70 12.52 -5.59
N GLN A 117 18.53 12.84 -4.62
CA GLN A 117 19.07 11.85 -3.69
C GLN A 117 18.18 11.71 -2.45
N PHE A 118 18.25 10.55 -1.78
CA PHE A 118 17.49 10.36 -0.55
C PHE A 118 18.07 11.23 0.57
N GLU A 119 17.21 11.88 1.32
CA GLU A 119 17.57 12.76 2.43
C GLU A 119 16.88 12.35 3.73
N ASN A 120 17.47 12.76 4.85
CA ASN A 120 16.97 12.41 6.17
C ASN A 120 15.92 13.40 6.72
N ASP A 121 15.43 14.34 5.94
CA ASP A 121 14.38 15.25 6.37
C ASP A 121 13.23 15.30 5.34
N LEU A 122 12.41 16.36 5.37
CA LEU A 122 11.27 16.54 4.45
C LEU A 122 11.58 17.55 3.33
N VAL A 123 12.78 18.12 3.29
CA VAL A 123 13.17 19.26 2.45
C VAL A 123 14.17 18.81 1.40
N ILE A 124 13.66 18.03 0.44
CA ILE A 124 14.44 17.38 -0.64
C ILE A 124 15.32 18.35 -1.48
N ALA A 125 15.06 19.66 -1.45
CA ALA A 125 15.71 20.61 -2.34
C ALA A 125 16.99 21.25 -1.77
N ASP A 126 17.41 20.89 -0.55
CA ASP A 126 18.53 21.55 0.12
C ASP A 126 19.87 20.79 0.07
N ASP A 127 19.88 19.57 -0.49
CA ASP A 127 21.04 18.69 -0.64
C ASP A 127 21.77 18.42 0.69
N ASN A 128 21.08 18.57 1.82
CA ASN A 128 21.65 18.44 3.14
C ASN A 128 21.30 17.07 3.74
N ASN A 129 22.25 16.49 4.48
CA ASN A 129 22.03 15.22 5.19
C ASN A 129 21.59 14.03 4.30
N LEU A 130 22.23 13.91 3.14
CA LEU A 130 22.03 12.83 2.16
C LEU A 130 22.21 11.43 2.78
N MET A 131 21.25 10.55 2.53
CA MET A 131 21.30 9.12 2.82
C MET A 131 21.92 8.37 1.64
N LYS A 132 23.22 8.07 1.79
CA LYS A 132 24.04 7.54 0.68
C LYS A 132 23.98 6.03 0.55
N GLU A 133 23.87 5.27 1.64
CA GLU A 133 23.77 3.81 1.63
C GLU A 133 22.40 3.36 2.11
N MET A 134 21.66 2.65 1.27
CA MET A 134 20.26 2.34 1.52
C MET A 134 19.86 0.89 1.24
N PHE A 135 18.98 0.40 2.09
CA PHE A 135 18.16 -0.79 1.91
C PHE A 135 16.78 -0.36 1.44
N PHE A 136 16.23 -1.10 0.49
CA PHE A 136 14.92 -0.81 -0.07
C PHE A 136 14.01 -2.02 0.09
N VAL A 137 12.79 -1.77 0.57
CA VAL A 137 11.70 -2.74 0.70
C VAL A 137 10.55 -2.27 -0.18
N ASN A 138 10.29 -2.98 -1.27
CA ASN A 138 9.21 -2.68 -2.19
C ASN A 138 8.06 -3.66 -1.96
N PHE A 139 7.00 -3.20 -1.30
CA PHE A 139 5.84 -4.01 -0.96
C PHE A 139 4.95 -4.26 -2.19
N SER A 140 4.48 -5.50 -2.30
CA SER A 140 3.54 -5.88 -3.35
C SER A 140 2.23 -5.10 -3.25
N ARG A 141 1.68 -4.69 -4.40
CA ARG A 141 0.35 -4.08 -4.52
C ARG A 141 -0.76 -4.99 -3.96
N LEU A 142 -0.53 -6.30 -3.87
CA LEU A 142 -1.47 -7.22 -3.22
C LEU A 142 -1.72 -6.86 -1.75
N LEU A 143 -0.67 -6.39 -1.05
CA LEU A 143 -0.71 -5.99 0.36
C LEU A 143 -1.09 -4.52 0.52
N VAL A 144 -0.45 -3.64 -0.23
CA VAL A 144 -0.60 -2.18 -0.10
C VAL A 144 -1.91 -1.67 -0.67
N LYS A 145 -2.51 -2.39 -1.63
CA LYS A 145 -3.70 -1.96 -2.38
C LYS A 145 -3.44 -0.62 -3.09
N ASP A 146 -4.11 0.45 -2.67
CA ASP A 146 -3.97 1.79 -3.26
C ASP A 146 -2.86 2.61 -2.57
N SER A 147 -2.71 2.47 -1.25
CA SER A 147 -1.62 3.11 -0.49
C SER A 147 -1.43 2.49 0.89
N ILE A 148 -0.26 2.72 1.49
CA ILE A 148 -0.06 2.52 2.92
C ILE A 148 -0.74 3.68 3.66
N LYS A 149 -1.45 3.39 4.75
CA LYS A 149 -2.05 4.41 5.61
C LYS A 149 -0.94 5.16 6.36
N LYS A 150 -0.92 6.49 6.19
CA LYS A 150 -0.04 7.42 6.91
C LYS A 150 -0.14 7.23 8.43
N GLY A 151 1.00 7.23 9.11
CA GLY A 151 1.12 7.10 10.56
C GLY A 151 0.96 5.68 11.10
N THR A 152 1.00 4.65 10.24
CA THR A 152 0.81 3.25 10.68
C THR A 152 1.98 2.34 10.39
N PHE A 153 3.01 2.84 9.72
CA PHE A 153 4.14 2.00 9.34
C PHE A 153 5.05 1.77 10.55
N SER A 154 5.39 0.51 10.79
CA SER A 154 6.33 0.11 11.83
C SER A 154 7.16 -1.07 11.34
N LEU A 155 8.48 -0.94 11.47
CA LEU A 155 9.47 -1.96 11.18
C LEU A 155 10.30 -2.20 12.44
N VAL A 156 10.34 -3.43 12.93
CA VAL A 156 11.18 -3.85 14.04
C VAL A 156 12.38 -4.62 13.49
N ILE A 157 13.58 -4.12 13.74
CA ILE A 157 14.84 -4.72 13.33
C ILE A 157 15.65 -5.22 14.53
N GLY A 158 16.45 -6.26 14.33
CA GLY A 158 17.43 -6.77 15.27
C GLY A 158 18.77 -6.05 15.11
N THR A 159 19.39 -5.72 16.23
CA THR A 159 20.65 -4.98 16.36
C THR A 159 21.74 -5.79 17.08
N GLY A 160 21.47 -7.05 17.42
CA GLY A 160 22.43 -7.99 18.03
C GLY A 160 23.49 -8.52 17.06
N SER A 161 24.15 -9.63 17.40
CA SER A 161 25.15 -10.27 16.52
C SER A 161 24.49 -11.07 15.40
N TRP A 162 25.27 -11.58 14.43
CA TRP A 162 24.74 -12.45 13.39
C TRP A 162 24.07 -13.71 13.96
N SER A 163 24.69 -14.33 14.96
CA SER A 163 24.19 -15.57 15.56
C SER A 163 22.93 -15.37 16.40
N ASP A 164 22.73 -14.16 16.92
CA ASP A 164 21.63 -13.85 17.81
C ASP A 164 21.14 -12.40 17.57
N PRO A 165 20.47 -12.15 16.43
CA PRO A 165 20.09 -10.79 16.04
C PRO A 165 19.08 -10.14 16.99
N PHE A 166 18.32 -10.94 17.76
CA PHE A 166 17.23 -10.51 18.65
C PHE A 166 17.46 -10.84 20.14
N GLY A 167 18.67 -11.29 20.50
CA GLY A 167 18.99 -11.99 21.76
C GLY A 167 18.79 -11.27 23.09
N VAL A 168 18.61 -9.94 23.07
CA VAL A 168 18.24 -9.16 24.26
C VAL A 168 17.18 -8.11 23.91
N PRO A 169 16.35 -7.65 24.87
CA PRO A 169 15.32 -6.63 24.63
C PRO A 169 15.87 -5.29 24.10
N THR A 170 17.16 -5.01 24.31
CA THR A 170 17.89 -3.86 23.76
C THR A 170 18.49 -4.13 22.38
N SER A 171 18.46 -5.37 21.90
CA SER A 171 18.93 -5.78 20.58
C SER A 171 17.83 -5.73 19.53
N CYS A 172 16.74 -5.02 19.76
CA CYS A 172 15.75 -4.72 18.72
C CYS A 172 15.49 -3.22 18.70
N GLN A 173 15.31 -2.64 17.51
CA GLN A 173 14.92 -1.26 17.29
C GLN A 173 13.64 -1.18 16.48
N THR A 174 12.72 -0.35 16.94
CA THR A 174 11.49 -0.03 16.22
C THR A 174 11.69 1.27 15.42
N ILE A 175 11.44 1.17 14.13
CA ILE A 175 11.43 2.27 13.16
C ILE A 175 9.98 2.52 12.77
N THR A 176 9.49 3.74 12.92
CA THR A 176 8.13 4.11 12.54
C THR A 176 8.16 5.35 11.66
N ASP A 177 7.08 5.60 10.93
CA ASP A 177 6.85 6.95 10.42
C ASP A 177 6.56 7.92 11.58
N SER A 178 6.61 9.23 11.30
CA SER A 178 6.32 10.24 12.31
C SER A 178 4.97 9.97 12.97
N PRO A 179 4.85 10.03 14.31
CA PRO A 179 3.56 9.87 14.99
C PRO A 179 2.54 10.97 14.61
N SER A 180 3.00 12.05 13.98
CA SER A 180 2.17 13.12 13.43
C SER A 180 1.86 12.94 11.94
N ALA A 181 2.39 11.89 11.29
CA ALA A 181 2.17 11.62 9.87
C ALA A 181 0.68 11.42 9.58
N SER A 182 0.14 12.38 8.84
CA SER A 182 -1.27 12.48 8.49
C SER A 182 -1.40 13.18 7.15
N ALA A 183 -2.63 13.34 6.66
CA ALA A 183 -2.88 14.11 5.45
C ALA A 183 -2.47 15.60 5.55
N THR A 184 -2.25 16.13 6.76
CA THR A 184 -2.01 17.56 6.98
C THR A 184 -0.69 17.89 7.67
N GLN A 185 -0.01 16.90 8.26
CA GLN A 185 1.23 17.09 9.02
C GLN A 185 2.15 15.89 8.88
N GLY A 186 3.46 16.11 8.99
CA GLY A 186 4.47 15.04 9.05
C GLY A 186 4.64 14.23 7.76
N THR A 187 4.06 14.68 6.66
CA THR A 187 4.24 14.11 5.31
C THR A 187 4.54 15.23 4.32
N ALA A 188 5.25 14.91 3.24
CA ALA A 188 5.45 15.80 2.11
C ALA A 188 4.82 15.17 0.85
N GLU A 189 4.33 16.04 -0.03
CA GLU A 189 3.85 15.65 -1.35
C GLU A 189 5.06 15.63 -2.29
N GLY A 190 5.42 14.44 -2.77
CA GLY A 190 6.45 14.26 -3.80
C GLY A 190 5.83 14.12 -5.18
N GLN A 191 6.67 14.16 -6.22
CA GLN A 191 6.22 14.00 -7.61
C GLN A 191 5.50 12.66 -7.85
N THR A 192 5.88 11.61 -7.10
CA THR A 192 5.34 10.26 -7.24
C THR A 192 4.35 9.89 -6.11
N GLY A 193 3.92 10.88 -5.32
CA GLY A 193 2.95 10.70 -4.24
C GLY A 193 3.49 11.08 -2.87
N ASP A 194 2.72 10.75 -1.84
CA ASP A 194 3.01 11.17 -0.49
C ASP A 194 4.12 10.33 0.15
N TRP A 195 4.98 10.97 0.92
CA TRP A 195 6.05 10.30 1.64
C TRP A 195 6.31 10.93 3.01
N ALA A 196 7.03 10.21 3.86
CA ALA A 196 7.44 10.69 5.17
C ALA A 196 8.79 10.11 5.61
N PRO A 197 9.58 10.85 6.41
CA PRO A 197 10.77 10.32 7.06
C PRO A 197 10.41 9.26 8.12
N LEU A 198 11.29 8.28 8.24
CA LEU A 198 11.23 7.19 9.21
C LEU A 198 12.15 7.48 10.39
N TYR A 199 11.69 7.26 11.61
CA TYR A 199 12.43 7.54 12.84
C TYR A 199 12.58 6.29 13.68
N VAL A 200 13.73 6.17 14.36
CA VAL A 200 13.90 5.15 15.40
C VAL A 200 13.22 5.63 16.68
N THR A 201 12.29 4.85 17.20
CA THR A 201 11.50 5.23 18.39
C THR A 201 12.00 4.55 19.66
N THR A 202 12.30 3.25 19.61
CA THR A 202 12.66 2.48 20.81
C THR A 202 13.57 1.31 20.46
N PRO A 203 14.77 1.18 21.09
CA PRO A 203 15.62 2.24 21.62
C PRO A 203 16.22 3.08 20.47
N ALA A 204 16.29 4.39 20.62
CA ALA A 204 16.90 5.26 19.62
C ALA A 204 18.44 5.27 19.76
N TYR A 205 19.13 4.50 18.92
CA TYR A 205 20.61 4.56 18.79
C TYR A 205 21.07 5.58 17.76
N GLN A 206 20.17 6.05 16.89
CA GLN A 206 20.46 7.08 15.90
C GLN A 206 19.60 8.31 16.21
N THR A 207 20.15 9.50 15.96
CA THR A 207 19.43 10.76 16.07
C THR A 207 19.04 11.25 14.69
N GLY A 208 17.78 11.66 14.51
CA GLY A 208 17.25 12.08 13.21
C GLY A 208 16.47 10.97 12.51
N SER A 209 16.07 11.21 11.26
CA SER A 209 15.44 10.16 10.49
C SER A 209 16.49 9.17 9.97
N VAL A 210 16.03 7.94 9.76
CA VAL A 210 16.85 6.81 9.31
C VAL A 210 16.34 6.24 7.98
N GLY A 211 15.48 6.96 7.28
CA GLY A 211 14.88 6.49 6.04
C GLY A 211 13.66 7.29 5.64
N ALA A 212 12.98 6.83 4.60
CA ALA A 212 11.73 7.39 4.09
C ALA A 212 10.75 6.28 3.68
N ILE A 213 9.46 6.52 3.88
CA ILE A 213 8.37 5.67 3.39
C ILE A 213 7.58 6.42 2.32
N PHE A 214 7.36 5.78 1.17
CA PHE A 214 6.56 6.30 0.06
C PHE A 214 5.22 5.58 0.04
N TYR A 215 4.16 6.24 0.49
CA TYR A 215 2.88 5.60 0.83
C TYR A 215 2.16 5.03 -0.39
N ASN A 216 2.10 5.77 -1.50
CA ASN A 216 1.42 5.35 -2.72
C ASN A 216 2.22 4.31 -3.52
N LEU A 217 3.55 4.38 -3.44
CA LEU A 217 4.44 3.43 -4.10
C LEU A 217 4.56 2.12 -3.32
N GLY A 218 4.36 2.15 -2.00
CA GLY A 218 4.61 1.00 -1.15
C GLY A 218 6.10 0.69 -1.02
N ILE A 219 6.95 1.72 -0.98
CA ILE A 219 8.40 1.56 -0.86
C ILE A 219 8.89 2.14 0.46
N ALA A 220 9.59 1.33 1.25
CA ALA A 220 10.36 1.81 2.40
C ALA A 220 11.86 1.82 2.06
N ALA A 221 12.49 2.98 2.18
CA ALA A 221 13.92 3.17 2.04
C ALA A 221 14.53 3.39 3.44
N LEU A 222 15.51 2.58 3.83
CA LEU A 222 16.16 2.65 5.14
C LEU A 222 17.68 2.82 4.98
N THR A 223 18.29 3.76 5.67
CA THR A 223 19.75 3.93 5.59
C THR A 223 20.48 2.83 6.35
N GLY A 224 21.63 2.39 5.84
CA GLY A 224 22.53 1.48 6.54
C GLY A 224 23.05 2.02 7.87
N ALA A 225 23.02 3.35 8.07
CA ALA A 225 23.43 3.98 9.32
C ALA A 225 22.61 3.47 10.53
N VAL A 226 21.39 2.97 10.32
CA VAL A 226 20.55 2.38 11.38
C VAL A 226 21.24 1.21 12.09
N PHE A 227 22.16 0.51 11.43
CA PHE A 227 22.92 -0.60 12.00
C PHE A 227 24.31 -0.19 12.51
N THR A 228 24.60 1.11 12.61
CA THR A 228 25.86 1.63 13.16
C THR A 228 25.69 2.00 14.64
N SER A 229 26.70 1.72 15.46
CA SER A 229 26.73 2.09 16.87
C SER A 229 27.27 3.51 17.08
N PRO A 230 26.63 4.34 17.91
CA PRO A 230 27.24 5.58 18.39
C PRO A 230 28.57 5.33 19.10
N PRO A 231 29.50 6.31 19.10
CA PRO A 231 30.72 6.22 19.90
C PRO A 231 30.41 5.92 21.37
N GLY A 232 30.99 4.86 21.91
CA GLY A 232 30.82 4.46 23.31
C GLY A 232 29.57 3.62 23.62
N GLN A 233 28.76 3.26 22.61
CA GLN A 233 27.66 2.30 22.76
C GLN A 233 28.02 0.96 22.10
N GLY A 234 27.64 -0.15 22.73
CA GLY A 234 27.93 -1.51 22.23
C GLY A 234 26.91 -2.04 21.21
N ASN A 235 25.82 -1.31 20.97
CA ASN A 235 24.75 -1.67 20.05
C ASN A 235 24.40 -0.48 19.14
N PRO A 236 23.94 -0.72 17.90
CA PRO A 236 23.91 -2.00 17.18
C PRO A 236 25.28 -2.64 16.97
N ILE A 237 25.36 -3.97 16.98
CA ILE A 237 26.60 -4.72 16.72
C ILE A 237 26.91 -4.67 15.22
N ASN A 238 27.52 -3.57 14.77
CA ASN A 238 27.75 -3.31 13.36
C ASN A 238 28.66 -4.34 12.70
N HIS A 239 29.75 -4.73 13.37
CA HIS A 239 30.85 -5.54 12.81
C HIS A 239 30.47 -7.01 12.54
N GLU A 240 29.29 -7.44 12.97
CA GLU A 240 28.73 -8.77 12.70
C GLU A 240 27.36 -8.68 12.04
N PHE A 241 27.16 -7.69 11.15
CA PHE A 241 25.89 -7.52 10.45
C PHE A 241 25.49 -8.76 9.64
N LEU A 242 26.42 -9.30 8.86
CA LEU A 242 26.26 -10.47 7.99
C LEU A 242 27.42 -11.46 8.20
N LYS A 243 27.14 -12.77 8.15
CA LYS A 243 28.17 -13.82 8.04
C LYS A 243 28.14 -14.44 6.64
N ASN A 244 29.15 -14.18 5.84
CA ASN A 244 29.29 -14.74 4.49
C ASN A 244 30.54 -15.63 4.42
N ASN A 245 30.38 -16.89 4.02
CA ASN A 245 31.48 -17.88 3.94
C ASN A 245 32.36 -17.95 5.21
N GLY A 246 31.74 -17.84 6.38
CA GLY A 246 32.45 -17.90 7.66
C GLY A 246 33.10 -16.59 8.12
N ILE A 247 33.05 -15.53 7.30
CA ILE A 247 33.60 -14.21 7.62
C ILE A 247 32.47 -13.26 8.04
N HIS A 248 32.61 -12.61 9.19
CA HIS A 248 31.72 -11.54 9.61
C HIS A 248 32.03 -10.26 8.82
N GLN A 249 30.99 -9.65 8.26
CA GLN A 249 31.04 -8.39 7.56
C GLN A 249 30.30 -7.34 8.39
N GLY A 250 30.92 -6.16 8.52
CA GLY A 250 30.24 -4.97 9.02
C GLY A 250 29.21 -4.42 8.02
N ILE A 251 28.52 -3.34 8.36
CA ILE A 251 27.57 -2.73 7.42
C ILE A 251 28.27 -2.27 6.13
N SER A 252 29.40 -1.56 6.25
CA SER A 252 30.16 -1.09 5.09
C SER A 252 30.70 -2.27 4.28
N GLY A 253 31.20 -3.31 4.94
CA GLY A 253 31.63 -4.55 4.27
C GLY A 253 30.49 -5.27 3.54
N THR A 254 29.26 -5.14 4.04
CA THR A 254 28.06 -5.68 3.38
C THR A 254 27.72 -4.88 2.12
N PHE A 255 27.90 -3.57 2.12
CA PHE A 255 27.74 -2.77 0.91
C PHE A 255 28.90 -2.96 -0.09
N THR A 256 30.13 -3.24 0.34
CA THR A 256 31.28 -3.30 -0.58
C THR A 256 31.68 -4.70 -1.04
N ASN A 257 31.66 -5.70 -0.15
CA ASN A 257 32.36 -6.98 -0.35
C ASN A 257 31.46 -8.14 -0.74
N VAL A 258 30.13 -7.99 -0.65
CA VAL A 258 29.17 -9.08 -0.91
C VAL A 258 28.20 -8.73 -2.04
N PRO A 259 27.64 -9.73 -2.75
CA PRO A 259 26.59 -9.49 -3.75
C PRO A 259 25.30 -8.97 -3.09
N ILE A 260 24.46 -8.31 -3.88
CA ILE A 260 23.17 -7.74 -3.41
C ILE A 260 22.32 -8.79 -2.72
N SER A 261 22.22 -10.02 -3.26
CA SER A 261 21.44 -11.10 -2.64
C SER A 261 21.89 -11.42 -1.21
N ALA A 262 23.20 -11.47 -0.96
CA ALA A 262 23.73 -11.75 0.37
C ALA A 262 23.54 -10.56 1.33
N ALA A 263 23.58 -9.33 0.81
CA ALA A 263 23.22 -8.14 1.60
C ALA A 263 21.74 -8.14 1.99
N CYS A 264 20.85 -8.56 1.07
CA CYS A 264 19.43 -8.76 1.35
C CYS A 264 19.20 -9.88 2.37
N ASP A 265 19.93 -11.00 2.29
CA ASP A 265 19.89 -12.06 3.32
C ASP A 265 20.29 -11.51 4.70
N GLY A 266 21.35 -10.68 4.72
CA GLY A 266 21.78 -9.95 5.90
C GLY A 266 20.67 -9.11 6.51
N PHE A 267 20.02 -8.30 5.68
CA PHE A 267 18.92 -7.43 6.10
C PHE A 267 17.68 -8.22 6.56
N ARG A 268 17.27 -9.27 5.84
CA ARG A 268 16.15 -10.13 6.21
C ARG A 268 16.34 -10.81 7.55
N HIS A 269 17.55 -11.29 7.81
CA HIS A 269 17.91 -11.88 9.10
C HIS A 269 17.79 -10.90 10.27
N ARG A 270 17.77 -9.58 9.98
CA ARG A 270 17.50 -8.53 10.97
C ARG A 270 16.03 -8.14 11.07
N ILE A 271 15.14 -8.52 10.16
CA ILE A 271 13.73 -8.10 10.24
C ILE A 271 12.98 -9.00 11.21
N GLN A 272 12.50 -8.43 12.31
CA GLN A 272 11.63 -9.14 13.26
C GLN A 272 10.16 -9.04 12.88
N ASN A 273 9.70 -7.86 12.49
CA ASN A 273 8.32 -7.62 12.10
C ASN A 273 8.21 -6.37 11.23
N ILE A 274 7.35 -6.39 10.22
CA ILE A 274 6.89 -5.22 9.49
C ILE A 274 5.38 -5.17 9.65
N SER A 275 4.83 -4.03 10.05
CA SER A 275 3.39 -3.85 10.18
C SER A 275 2.96 -2.50 9.64
N PHE A 276 1.87 -2.48 8.89
CA PHE A 276 1.21 -1.26 8.44
C PHE A 276 -0.26 -1.52 8.19
N ASN A 277 -1.07 -0.47 8.10
CA ASN A 277 -2.43 -0.59 7.58
C ASN A 277 -2.44 -0.19 6.11
N ASN A 278 -3.03 -1.01 5.24
CA ASN A 278 -3.27 -0.60 3.86
C ASN A 278 -4.46 0.37 3.78
N THR A 279 -4.65 0.93 2.59
CA THR A 279 -5.80 1.76 2.25
C THR A 279 -6.36 1.28 0.93
N THR A 280 -7.66 0.97 0.92
CA THR A 280 -8.43 0.75 -0.30
C THR A 280 -9.45 1.87 -0.43
N GLU A 281 -9.48 2.49 -1.59
CA GLU A 281 -10.38 3.58 -1.89
C GLU A 281 -11.60 3.07 -2.63
N ILE A 282 -12.74 3.14 -1.97
CA ILE A 282 -14.01 2.77 -2.60
C ILE A 282 -14.69 4.06 -3.02
N ASN A 283 -14.83 4.24 -4.33
CA ASN A 283 -15.60 5.32 -4.90
C ASN A 283 -17.06 4.87 -5.01
N SER A 284 -17.94 5.63 -4.39
CA SER A 284 -19.37 5.34 -4.41
C SER A 284 -20.13 6.51 -5.00
N ALA A 285 -21.03 6.22 -5.95
CA ALA A 285 -22.08 7.15 -6.36
C ALA A 285 -23.39 6.73 -5.69
N ILE A 286 -23.99 7.66 -4.96
CA ILE A 286 -25.30 7.50 -4.33
C ILE A 286 -26.31 8.24 -5.20
N TYR A 287 -27.32 7.51 -5.67
CA TYR A 287 -28.44 8.03 -6.41
C TYR A 287 -29.69 8.04 -5.52
N PHE A 288 -30.32 9.20 -5.38
CA PHE A 288 -31.60 9.36 -4.71
C PHE A 288 -32.72 9.31 -5.74
N CYS A 289 -33.25 8.11 -5.95
CA CYS A 289 -34.36 7.89 -6.87
C CYS A 289 -35.67 8.27 -6.17
N ARG A 290 -36.18 9.46 -6.49
CA ARG A 290 -37.44 9.97 -5.94
C ARG A 290 -38.60 9.53 -6.81
N ALA A 291 -39.62 8.93 -6.19
CA ALA A 291 -40.90 8.63 -6.79
C ALA A 291 -41.98 9.51 -6.11
N PRO A 292 -42.28 10.69 -6.69
CA PRO A 292 -43.26 11.63 -6.13
C PRO A 292 -44.65 11.02 -5.96
N ALA A 293 -45.48 11.66 -5.13
CA ALA A 293 -46.85 11.24 -4.87
C ALA A 293 -47.68 11.07 -6.16
N THR A 294 -47.46 11.94 -7.15
CA THR A 294 -48.24 12.00 -8.40
C THR A 294 -47.76 11.05 -9.50
N LYS A 295 -46.55 10.51 -9.41
CA LYS A 295 -45.93 9.65 -10.44
C LYS A 295 -45.81 8.20 -9.97
N PHE A 296 -45.60 7.29 -10.92
CA PHE A 296 -45.30 5.86 -10.67
C PHE A 296 -46.38 5.08 -9.87
N ASN A 297 -47.63 5.53 -9.91
CA ASN A 297 -48.77 4.86 -9.25
C ASN A 297 -49.43 3.78 -10.13
N TYR A 298 -48.69 3.19 -11.06
CA TYR A 298 -49.16 2.14 -11.99
C TYR A 298 -48.05 1.09 -12.18
N SER A 299 -48.39 -0.07 -12.73
CA SER A 299 -47.45 -1.18 -12.91
C SER A 299 -47.32 -1.57 -14.38
N SER A 300 -46.14 -2.10 -14.75
CA SER A 300 -45.89 -2.78 -16.02
C SER A 300 -46.33 -4.24 -16.02
N ASN A 301 -46.89 -4.75 -14.91
CA ASN A 301 -47.46 -6.09 -14.85
C ASN A 301 -48.62 -6.22 -15.86
N PRO A 302 -48.68 -7.27 -16.70
CA PRO A 302 -49.78 -7.48 -17.64
C PRO A 302 -51.18 -7.42 -17.02
N THR A 303 -51.33 -7.76 -15.74
CA THR A 303 -52.62 -7.65 -15.01
C THR A 303 -53.11 -6.21 -14.82
N TYR A 304 -52.25 -5.21 -15.00
CA TYR A 304 -52.58 -3.78 -14.97
C TYR A 304 -53.01 -3.24 -16.33
N THR A 305 -53.43 -4.10 -17.28
CA THR A 305 -53.94 -3.67 -18.58
C THR A 305 -55.33 -4.23 -18.84
N ILE A 306 -56.26 -3.38 -19.33
CA ILE A 306 -57.52 -3.82 -19.93
C ILE A 306 -57.53 -3.29 -21.36
N GLY A 307 -57.57 -4.18 -22.34
CA GLY A 307 -57.44 -3.81 -23.75
C GLY A 307 -56.13 -3.05 -23.98
N SER A 308 -56.19 -1.86 -24.60
CA SER A 308 -55.03 -0.98 -24.84
C SER A 308 -54.84 0.11 -23.79
N LYS A 309 -55.47 0.00 -22.61
CA LYS A 309 -55.40 1.00 -21.53
C LYS A 309 -54.83 0.40 -20.25
N ILE A 310 -54.05 1.20 -19.51
CA ILE A 310 -53.52 0.83 -18.19
C ILE A 310 -54.66 0.92 -17.17
N ARG A 311 -54.99 -0.19 -16.50
CA ARG A 311 -55.89 -0.27 -15.35
C ARG A 311 -55.14 0.15 -14.09
N VAL A 312 -55.46 1.32 -13.57
CA VAL A 312 -54.81 1.90 -12.37
C VAL A 312 -55.63 1.63 -11.09
N LYS A 313 -56.91 1.31 -11.23
CA LYS A 313 -57.85 1.01 -10.15
C LYS A 313 -58.81 -0.10 -10.58
N GLU A 314 -59.27 -0.91 -9.65
CA GLU A 314 -60.33 -1.90 -9.90
C GLU A 314 -61.73 -1.28 -9.82
N GLU A 315 -61.92 -0.36 -8.87
CA GLU A 315 -63.15 0.39 -8.63
C GLU A 315 -62.84 1.89 -8.72
N ALA A 316 -63.77 2.70 -9.24
CA ALA A 316 -63.51 4.14 -9.42
C ALA A 316 -63.19 4.86 -8.09
N THR A 317 -63.76 4.36 -6.99
CA THR A 317 -63.60 4.87 -5.62
C THR A 317 -62.31 4.42 -4.96
N SER A 318 -61.65 3.36 -5.44
CA SER A 318 -60.44 2.85 -4.80
C SER A 318 -59.21 3.69 -5.15
N MET A 319 -58.21 3.64 -4.28
CA MET A 319 -56.93 4.30 -4.54
C MET A 319 -56.03 3.36 -5.38
N PRO A 320 -55.25 3.91 -6.33
CA PRO A 320 -54.23 3.15 -7.04
C PRO A 320 -53.24 2.53 -6.06
N ARG A 321 -52.80 1.30 -6.33
CA ARG A 321 -51.70 0.67 -5.62
C ARG A 321 -50.70 0.19 -6.66
N ALA A 322 -49.44 0.51 -6.46
CA ALA A 322 -48.35 -0.07 -7.24
C ALA A 322 -47.28 -0.59 -6.27
N TYR A 323 -46.49 -1.55 -6.71
CA TYR A 323 -45.38 -2.07 -5.92
C TYR A 323 -44.09 -1.87 -6.69
N VAL A 324 -43.16 -1.15 -6.10
CA VAL A 324 -41.83 -0.95 -6.66
C VAL A 324 -40.98 -2.15 -6.24
N THR A 325 -40.40 -2.85 -7.21
CA THR A 325 -39.55 -4.03 -6.99
C THR A 325 -38.13 -3.84 -7.50
N THR A 326 -37.95 -2.93 -8.46
CA THR A 326 -36.68 -2.77 -9.18
C THR A 326 -36.54 -1.32 -9.62
N VAL A 327 -35.31 -0.82 -9.53
CA VAL A 327 -34.90 0.50 -10.03
C VAL A 327 -33.87 0.28 -11.14
N GLY A 328 -34.10 0.86 -12.32
CA GLY A 328 -33.16 0.83 -13.43
C GLY A 328 -32.57 2.21 -13.67
N LEU A 329 -31.25 2.28 -13.83
CA LEU A 329 -30.52 3.49 -14.25
C LEU A 329 -30.30 3.42 -15.76
N TYR A 330 -30.68 4.46 -16.49
CA TYR A 330 -30.57 4.52 -17.95
C TYR A 330 -29.74 5.73 -18.37
N ASN A 331 -29.00 5.60 -19.49
CA ASN A 331 -28.28 6.73 -20.09
C ASN A 331 -29.20 7.58 -20.98
N ALA A 332 -28.67 8.66 -21.55
CA ALA A 332 -29.41 9.57 -22.43
C ALA A 332 -29.95 8.91 -23.72
N SER A 333 -29.36 7.77 -24.12
CA SER A 333 -29.80 6.95 -25.27
C SER A 333 -30.83 5.89 -24.87
N ASN A 334 -31.33 5.90 -23.64
CA ASN A 334 -32.23 4.89 -23.05
C ASN A 334 -31.63 3.48 -22.93
N GLU A 335 -30.32 3.36 -22.85
CA GLU A 335 -29.64 2.10 -22.58
C GLU A 335 -29.52 1.89 -21.07
N LEU A 336 -29.80 0.67 -20.62
CA LEU A 336 -29.77 0.30 -19.20
C LEU A 336 -28.32 0.16 -18.73
N LEU A 337 -27.93 0.98 -17.75
CA LEU A 337 -26.58 0.99 -17.17
C LEU A 337 -26.49 0.13 -15.90
N ALA A 338 -27.52 0.19 -15.05
CA ALA A 338 -27.53 -0.53 -13.77
C ALA A 338 -28.95 -0.89 -13.34
N VAL A 339 -29.07 -1.98 -12.57
CA VAL A 339 -30.34 -2.44 -12.00
C VAL A 339 -30.15 -2.72 -10.52
N ALA A 340 -30.98 -2.10 -9.68
CA ALA A 340 -31.09 -2.41 -8.27
C ALA A 340 -32.41 -3.13 -8.00
N LYS A 341 -32.34 -4.29 -7.34
CA LYS A 341 -33.53 -5.03 -6.89
C LYS A 341 -33.76 -4.77 -5.41
N LEU A 342 -35.02 -4.52 -5.04
CA LEU A 342 -35.42 -4.39 -3.65
C LEU A 342 -35.60 -5.78 -3.04
N SER A 343 -35.23 -5.93 -1.76
CA SER A 343 -35.43 -7.18 -1.01
C SER A 343 -36.90 -7.53 -0.86
N GLU A 344 -37.75 -6.50 -0.73
CA GLU A 344 -39.20 -6.63 -0.63
C GLU A 344 -39.90 -5.60 -1.52
N PRO A 345 -41.07 -5.93 -2.12
CA PRO A 345 -41.85 -4.99 -2.90
C PRO A 345 -42.38 -3.84 -2.04
N LEU A 346 -42.02 -2.61 -2.37
CA LEU A 346 -42.46 -1.42 -1.63
C LEU A 346 -43.76 -0.88 -2.22
N ARG A 347 -44.80 -0.80 -1.38
CA ARG A 347 -46.10 -0.27 -1.78
C ARG A 347 -46.03 1.24 -2.00
N LYS A 348 -46.52 1.68 -3.16
CA LYS A 348 -46.70 3.07 -3.54
C LYS A 348 -48.17 3.37 -3.80
N ASP A 349 -48.65 4.47 -3.27
CA ASP A 349 -49.96 5.05 -3.55
C ASP A 349 -49.86 6.57 -3.68
N PRO A 350 -50.93 7.27 -4.14
CA PRO A 350 -50.88 8.71 -4.34
C PRO A 350 -50.73 9.56 -3.07
N ASN A 351 -50.81 8.97 -1.87
CA ASN A 351 -50.68 9.71 -0.61
C ASN A 351 -49.25 9.69 -0.08
N ASN A 352 -48.38 8.85 -0.63
CA ASN A 352 -47.03 8.65 -0.14
C ASN A 352 -45.99 8.99 -1.21
N GLU A 353 -44.86 9.55 -0.80
CA GLU A 353 -43.66 9.72 -1.62
C GLU A 353 -42.62 8.69 -1.22
N LEU A 354 -41.96 8.09 -2.19
CA LEU A 354 -40.90 7.11 -1.93
C LEU A 354 -39.57 7.67 -2.42
N THR A 355 -38.55 7.64 -1.57
CA THR A 355 -37.18 7.94 -1.97
C THR A 355 -36.32 6.70 -1.75
N LEU A 356 -35.72 6.19 -2.82
CA LEU A 356 -34.83 5.03 -2.79
C LEU A 356 -33.39 5.52 -2.91
N ARG A 357 -32.57 5.16 -1.92
CA ARG A 357 -31.13 5.42 -1.94
C ARG A 357 -30.42 4.23 -2.57
N VAL A 358 -29.95 4.38 -3.81
CA VAL A 358 -29.19 3.36 -4.53
C VAL A 358 -27.71 3.72 -4.48
N ARG A 359 -26.89 2.81 -3.96
CA ARG A 359 -25.42 2.97 -3.93
C ARG A 359 -24.81 2.13 -5.05
N LEU A 360 -23.97 2.77 -5.86
CA LEU A 360 -23.12 2.13 -6.86
C LEU A 360 -21.67 2.29 -6.40
N ASP A 361 -21.02 1.18 -6.10
CA ASP A 361 -19.59 1.13 -5.75
C ASP A 361 -18.79 0.73 -7.01
N TYR A 362 -17.72 1.45 -7.31
CA TYR A 362 -16.90 1.25 -8.51
C TYR A 362 -15.42 1.52 -8.28
#